data_AF-A0A6G3LME5-F1
#
_entry.id   AF-A0A6G3LME5-F1
#
_cell.length_a   1.000
_cell.length_b   1.000
_cell.length_c   1.000
_cell.angle_alpha   90.00
_cell.angle_beta   90.00
_cell.angle_gamma   90.00
#
_symmetry.space_group_name_H-M   'P 1'
#
loop_
_entity.id
_entity.type
_entity.pdbx_description
1 polymer ?
#
loop_
_entity_poly.entity_id
_entity_poly.type
_entity_poly.pdbx_seq_one_letter_code
_entity_poly.pdbx_strand_id
1 'polypeptide(L)'
;METLVKNVQEILASIESGIKEKKFPEQIRIYIEQLGRNLRQFLETIEIATQLNTIQTPISPSSRSAVYNLRKAFYAILTKEIKQSGVNKDKSLEEWRRATSKIIETYEKSGLTETPSKIVLSYEIKEEGGVKYISFKNAKIFYFELEGILPVDLSTGEKR
;
A
#
# COMPACT_ATOMS: atom_id res chain seq x y z
N MET A 1 -4.82 -19.85 -4.15
CA MET A 1 -4.59 -18.41 -4.37
C MET A 1 -3.54 -18.16 -5.45
N GLU A 2 -2.37 -18.80 -5.37
CA GLU A 2 -1.30 -18.67 -6.38
C GLU A 2 -1.76 -18.98 -7.81
N THR A 3 -2.56 -20.04 -8.01
CA THR A 3 -3.13 -20.39 -9.33
C THR A 3 -4.00 -19.29 -9.90
N LEU A 4 -4.80 -18.60 -9.06
CA LEU A 4 -5.65 -17.50 -9.50
C LEU A 4 -4.80 -16.29 -9.93
N VAL A 5 -3.77 -15.95 -9.14
CA VAL A 5 -2.83 -14.87 -9.48
C VAL A 5 -2.15 -15.13 -10.82
N LYS A 6 -1.64 -16.35 -11.02
CA LYS A 6 -0.99 -16.76 -12.26
C LYS A 6 -1.94 -16.63 -13.46
N ASN A 7 -3.17 -17.13 -13.34
CA ASN A 7 -4.15 -17.04 -14.42
C ASN A 7 -4.48 -15.58 -14.78
N VAL A 8 -4.63 -14.72 -13.77
CA VAL A 8 -4.90 -13.28 -14.01
C VAL A 8 -3.70 -12.59 -14.66
N GLN A 9 -2.47 -12.95 -14.30
CA GLN A 9 -1.26 -12.44 -14.96
C GLN A 9 -1.19 -12.85 -16.44
N GLU A 10 -1.52 -14.10 -16.75
CA GLU A 10 -1.56 -14.61 -18.13
C GLU A 10 -2.64 -13.91 -18.98
N ILE A 11 -3.82 -13.66 -18.39
CA ILE A 11 -4.89 -12.90 -19.03
C ILE A 11 -4.46 -11.45 -19.28
N LEU A 12 -3.86 -10.79 -18.29
CA LEU A 12 -3.37 -9.42 -18.43
C LEU A 12 -2.31 -9.31 -19.53
N ALA A 13 -1.35 -10.26 -19.58
CA ALA A 13 -0.34 -10.31 -20.64
C ALA A 13 -0.96 -10.49 -22.03
N SER A 14 -2.00 -11.32 -22.14
CA SER A 14 -2.74 -11.52 -23.39
C SER A 14 -3.49 -10.27 -23.84
N ILE A 15 -4.09 -9.54 -22.89
CA ILE A 15 -4.75 -8.24 -23.15
C ILE A 15 -3.72 -7.21 -23.63
N GLU A 16 -2.57 -7.10 -22.96
CA GLU A 16 -1.53 -6.13 -23.31
C GLU A 16 -0.92 -6.41 -24.69
N SER A 17 -0.60 -7.67 -25.00
CA SER A 17 -0.15 -8.09 -26.35
C SER A 17 -1.24 -7.82 -27.39
N GLY A 18 -2.50 -8.17 -27.12
CA GLY A 18 -3.60 -7.96 -28.05
C GLY A 18 -3.88 -6.49 -28.35
N ILE A 19 -3.74 -5.59 -27.36
CA ILE A 19 -3.85 -4.14 -27.57
C ILE A 19 -2.67 -3.64 -28.43
N LYS A 20 -1.44 -4.05 -28.10
CA LYS A 20 -0.23 -3.65 -28.82
C LYS A 20 -0.26 -4.09 -30.29
N GLU A 21 -0.77 -5.29 -30.54
CA GLU A 21 -0.85 -5.91 -31.86
C GLU A 21 -2.15 -5.56 -32.61
N LYS A 22 -3.01 -4.71 -32.04
CA LYS A 22 -4.32 -4.31 -32.61
C LYS A 22 -5.21 -5.52 -32.98
N LYS A 23 -5.16 -6.57 -32.17
CA LYS A 23 -5.94 -7.81 -32.33
C LYS A 23 -7.42 -7.66 -31.93
N PHE A 24 -7.76 -6.59 -31.20
CA PHE A 24 -9.12 -6.33 -30.75
C PHE A 24 -9.83 -5.36 -31.70
N PRO A 25 -11.11 -5.61 -32.05
CA PRO A 25 -11.94 -4.64 -32.75
C PRO A 25 -12.01 -3.31 -32.02
N GLU A 26 -11.99 -2.20 -32.77
CA GLU A 26 -11.94 -0.85 -32.17
C GLU A 26 -13.16 -0.56 -31.29
N GLN A 27 -14.33 -1.13 -31.64
CA GLN A 27 -15.57 -0.95 -30.88
C GLN A 27 -15.50 -1.49 -29.45
N ILE A 28 -14.67 -2.52 -29.22
CA ILE A 28 -14.54 -3.15 -27.90
C ILE A 28 -13.26 -2.73 -27.15
N ARG A 29 -12.36 -2.01 -27.82
CA ARG A 29 -11.03 -1.69 -27.31
C ARG A 29 -11.06 -0.98 -25.96
N ILE A 30 -11.96 -0.02 -25.79
CA ILE A 30 -12.08 0.74 -24.53
C ILE A 30 -12.44 -0.15 -23.33
N TYR A 31 -13.30 -1.16 -23.56
CA TYR A 31 -13.71 -2.12 -22.53
C TYR A 31 -12.57 -3.08 -22.19
N ILE A 32 -11.79 -3.51 -23.19
CA ILE A 32 -10.61 -4.36 -23.00
C ILE A 32 -9.52 -3.61 -22.21
N GLU A 33 -9.29 -2.33 -22.52
CA GLU A 33 -8.37 -1.49 -21.77
C GLU A 33 -8.83 -1.27 -20.31
N GLN A 34 -10.14 -1.07 -20.10
CA GLN A 34 -10.72 -0.98 -18.76
C GLN A 34 -10.57 -2.28 -17.97
N LEU A 35 -10.82 -3.43 -18.60
CA LEU A 35 -10.59 -4.74 -17.99
C LEU A 35 -9.13 -4.89 -17.58
N GLY A 36 -8.18 -4.54 -18.46
CA GLY A 36 -6.74 -4.57 -18.15
C GLY A 36 -6.37 -3.72 -16.93
N ARG A 37 -6.91 -2.50 -16.83
CA ARG A 37 -6.71 -1.63 -15.64
C ARG A 37 -7.25 -2.28 -14.36
N ASN A 38 -8.46 -2.83 -14.41
CA ASN A 38 -9.09 -3.47 -13.26
C ASN A 38 -8.31 -4.72 -12.80
N LEU A 39 -7.86 -5.55 -13.74
CA LEU A 39 -7.05 -6.73 -13.43
C LEU A 39 -5.70 -6.35 -12.80
N ARG A 40 -5.08 -5.26 -13.26
CA ARG A 40 -3.86 -4.73 -12.66
C ARG A 40 -4.08 -4.27 -11.23
N GLN A 41 -5.16 -3.51 -10.99
CA GLN A 41 -5.53 -3.06 -9.64
C GLN A 41 -5.86 -4.24 -8.71
N PHE A 42 -6.52 -5.27 -9.22
CA PHE A 42 -6.76 -6.51 -8.48
C PHE A 42 -5.45 -7.20 -8.09
N LEU A 43 -4.53 -7.40 -9.05
CA LEU A 43 -3.22 -8.02 -8.77
C LEU A 43 -2.42 -7.23 -7.74
N GLU A 44 -2.40 -5.90 -7.84
CA GLU A 44 -1.74 -5.03 -6.85
C GLU A 44 -2.37 -5.17 -5.46
N THR A 45 -3.69 -5.29 -5.38
CA THR A 45 -4.42 -5.46 -4.12
C THR A 45 -4.12 -6.83 -3.49
N ILE A 46 -4.11 -7.89 -4.29
CA ILE A 46 -3.76 -9.23 -3.83
C ILE A 46 -2.30 -9.29 -3.37
N GLU A 47 -1.37 -8.69 -4.12
CA GLU A 47 0.03 -8.58 -3.71
C GLU A 47 0.13 -7.96 -2.31
N ILE A 48 -0.60 -6.86 -2.07
CA ILE A 48 -0.61 -6.18 -0.77
C ILE A 48 -1.20 -7.07 0.33
N ALA A 49 -2.31 -7.74 0.05
CA ALA A 49 -3.01 -8.59 1.01
C ALA A 49 -2.22 -9.86 1.36
N THR A 50 -1.35 -10.33 0.46
CA THR A 50 -0.57 -11.57 0.63
C THR A 50 0.87 -11.34 1.10
N GLN A 51 1.35 -10.09 1.13
CA GLN A 51 2.66 -9.80 1.67
C GLN A 51 2.70 -10.01 3.20
N LEU A 52 3.39 -11.07 3.62
CA LEU A 52 3.60 -11.46 5.02
C LEU A 52 4.28 -10.36 5.85
N ASN A 53 5.13 -9.54 5.22
CA ASN A 53 5.95 -8.52 5.88
C ASN A 53 5.53 -7.11 5.47
N THR A 54 4.37 -6.68 5.95
CA THR A 54 3.87 -5.31 5.76
C THR A 54 3.65 -4.59 7.08
N ILE A 55 3.90 -3.29 7.07
CA ILE A 55 3.53 -2.34 8.13
C ILE A 55 2.38 -1.52 7.57
N GLN A 56 1.21 -1.63 8.18
CA GLN A 56 0.00 -0.96 7.70
C GLN A 56 -0.53 0.02 8.74
N THR A 57 -0.94 1.21 8.29
CA THR A 57 -1.64 2.17 9.14
C THR A 57 -3.16 1.97 9.06
N PRO A 58 -3.93 2.44 10.05
CA PRO A 58 -5.35 2.74 9.82
C PRO A 58 -5.48 3.88 8.79
N ILE A 59 -6.70 4.06 8.28
CA ILE A 59 -7.07 5.29 7.57
C ILE A 59 -6.92 6.45 8.56
N SER A 60 -6.13 7.43 8.15
CA SER A 60 -5.77 8.59 8.96
C SER A 60 -6.29 9.84 8.26
N PRO A 61 -6.72 10.87 9.01
CA PRO A 61 -7.35 12.06 8.43
C PRO A 61 -6.38 12.94 7.62
N SER A 62 -5.06 12.78 7.80
CA SER A 62 -4.03 13.55 7.10
C SER A 62 -2.73 12.74 6.99
N SER A 63 -1.79 13.22 6.17
CA SER A 63 -0.46 12.63 6.02
C SER A 63 0.31 12.60 7.34
N ARG A 64 0.19 13.65 8.17
CA ARG A 64 0.84 13.73 9.49
C ARG A 64 0.35 12.62 10.42
N SER A 65 -0.96 12.41 10.48
CA SER A 65 -1.55 11.33 11.26
C SER A 65 -1.16 9.95 10.71
N ALA A 66 -1.12 9.80 9.37
CA ALA A 66 -0.69 8.55 8.74
C ALA A 66 0.76 8.21 9.09
N VAL A 67 1.69 9.16 8.96
CA VAL A 67 3.12 8.97 9.28
C VAL A 67 3.33 8.70 10.77
N TYR A 68 2.57 9.37 11.65
CA TYR A 68 2.61 9.09 13.09
C TYR A 68 2.18 7.64 13.41
N ASN A 69 1.10 7.18 12.79
CA ASN A 69 0.62 5.80 12.94
C ASN A 69 1.62 4.80 12.34
N LEU A 70 2.24 5.13 11.20
CA LEU A 70 3.28 4.30 10.57
C LEU A 70 4.48 4.15 11.50
N ARG A 71 4.93 5.24 12.14
CA ARG A 71 6.02 5.21 13.12
C ARG A 71 5.70 4.24 14.26
N LYS A 72 4.50 4.32 14.84
CA LYS A 72 4.08 3.40 15.92
C LYS A 72 4.13 1.94 15.47
N ALA A 73 3.54 1.64 14.32
CA ALA A 73 3.52 0.30 13.76
C ALA A 73 4.94 -0.22 13.46
N PHE A 74 5.83 0.64 12.96
CA PHE A 74 7.23 0.30 12.74
C PHE A 74 7.94 -0.09 14.05
N TYR A 75 7.80 0.68 15.13
CA TYR A 75 8.47 0.33 16.40
C TYR A 75 7.95 -1.00 16.99
N ALA A 76 6.67 -1.32 16.80
CA ALA A 76 6.13 -2.62 17.15
C ALA A 76 6.79 -3.76 16.35
N ILE A 77 6.91 -3.60 15.03
CA ILE A 77 7.61 -4.57 14.18
C ILE A 77 9.09 -4.67 14.51
N LEU A 78 9.79 -3.55 14.69
CA LEU A 78 11.20 -3.53 15.06
C LEU A 78 11.43 -4.30 16.37
N THR A 79 10.59 -4.09 17.37
CA THR A 79 10.68 -4.82 18.65
C THR A 79 10.46 -6.32 18.48
N LYS A 80 9.52 -6.71 17.62
CA LYS A 80 9.26 -8.12 17.27
C LYS A 80 10.46 -8.74 16.55
N GLU A 81 10.99 -8.11 15.51
CA GLU A 81 12.08 -8.64 14.69
C GLU A 81 13.43 -8.67 15.42
N ILE A 82 13.67 -7.77 16.38
CA ILE A 82 14.84 -7.85 17.27
C ILE A 82 14.81 -9.17 18.05
N LYS A 83 13.63 -9.57 18.54
CA LYS A 83 13.45 -10.81 19.32
C LYS A 83 13.45 -12.06 18.45
N GLN A 84 12.83 -12.02 17.28
CA GLN A 84 12.63 -13.19 16.42
C GLN A 84 13.79 -13.45 15.46
N SER A 85 14.30 -12.40 14.83
CA SER A 85 15.23 -12.48 13.71
C SER A 85 16.62 -11.91 14.04
N GLY A 86 16.80 -11.36 15.26
CA GLY A 86 18.06 -10.78 15.73
C GLY A 86 18.50 -9.55 14.93
N VAL A 87 17.55 -8.76 14.41
CA VAL A 87 17.89 -7.61 13.57
C VAL A 87 18.62 -6.53 14.36
N ASN A 88 19.60 -5.89 13.73
CA ASN A 88 20.29 -4.74 14.25
C ASN A 88 19.37 -3.52 14.26
N LYS A 89 19.16 -2.97 15.46
CA LYS A 89 18.26 -1.85 15.70
C LYS A 89 18.68 -0.59 14.95
N ASP A 90 19.96 -0.24 15.02
CA ASP A 90 20.46 1.03 14.51
C ASP A 90 20.42 1.08 12.97
N LYS A 91 20.86 -0.01 12.31
CA LYS A 91 20.77 -0.14 10.86
C LYS A 91 19.32 -0.14 10.36
N SER A 92 18.41 -0.79 11.09
CA SER A 92 16.97 -0.76 10.78
C SER A 92 16.36 0.64 10.97
N LEU A 93 16.84 1.42 11.94
CA LEU A 93 16.41 2.81 12.14
C LEU A 93 16.92 3.75 11.05
N GLU A 94 18.12 3.53 10.52
CA GLU A 94 18.63 4.28 9.38
C GLU A 94 17.78 4.07 8.13
N GLU A 95 17.48 2.81 7.80
CA GLU A 95 16.61 2.47 6.68
C GLU A 95 15.19 3.04 6.87
N TRP A 96 14.68 3.01 8.09
CA TRP A 96 13.38 3.61 8.43
C TRP A 96 13.36 5.12 8.17
N ARG A 97 14.41 5.86 8.59
CA ARG A 97 14.50 7.31 8.34
C ARG A 97 14.48 7.60 6.85
N ARG A 98 15.25 6.87 6.04
CA ARG A 98 15.28 7.01 4.57
C ARG A 98 13.91 6.77 3.95
N ALA A 99 13.24 5.68 4.34
CA ALA A 99 11.91 5.35 3.84
C ALA A 99 10.87 6.42 4.23
N THR A 100 10.88 6.86 5.49
CA THR A 100 9.93 7.84 6.01
C THR A 100 10.10 9.20 5.35
N SER A 101 11.35 9.68 5.17
CA SER A 101 11.61 10.94 4.46
C SER A 101 11.05 10.90 3.05
N LYS A 102 11.25 9.80 2.32
CA LYS A 102 10.72 9.65 0.96
C LYS A 102 9.19 9.63 0.91
N ILE A 103 8.54 9.02 1.90
CA ILE A 103 7.07 9.03 2.04
C ILE A 103 6.57 10.46 2.28
N ILE A 104 7.19 11.20 3.20
CA ILE A 104 6.83 12.60 3.51
C ILE A 104 6.98 13.47 2.27
N GLU A 105 8.12 13.40 1.58
CA GLU A 105 8.34 14.12 0.33
C GLU A 105 7.30 13.78 -0.73
N THR A 106 6.84 12.52 -0.78
CA THR A 106 5.82 12.09 -1.74
C THR A 106 4.46 12.72 -1.44
N TYR A 107 4.06 12.81 -0.16
CA TYR A 107 2.84 13.53 0.24
C TYR A 107 2.90 15.01 -0.14
N GLU A 108 4.03 15.67 0.14
CA GLU A 108 4.21 17.08 -0.16
C GLU A 108 4.16 17.36 -1.66
N LYS A 109 4.90 16.58 -2.46
CA LYS A 109 4.94 16.73 -3.94
C LYS A 109 3.59 16.43 -4.61
N SER A 110 2.77 15.58 -4.01
CA SER A 110 1.46 15.20 -4.55
C SER A 110 0.31 16.10 -4.07
N GLY A 111 0.56 17.02 -3.14
CA GLY A 111 -0.48 17.87 -2.57
C GLY A 111 -1.49 17.12 -1.67
N LEU A 112 -1.15 15.90 -1.23
CA LEU A 112 -2.04 15.02 -0.46
C LEU A 112 -1.89 15.19 1.07
N THR A 113 -1.28 16.28 1.53
CA THR A 113 -0.93 16.49 2.95
C THR A 113 -2.15 16.46 3.86
N GLU A 114 -3.25 17.07 3.44
CA GLU A 114 -4.50 17.16 4.20
C GLU A 114 -5.52 16.08 3.78
N THR A 115 -5.13 15.16 2.89
CA THR A 115 -6.03 14.14 2.36
C THR A 115 -6.06 12.92 3.30
N PRO A 116 -7.26 12.41 3.63
CA PRO A 116 -7.38 11.15 4.35
C PRO A 116 -6.65 10.04 3.61
N SER A 117 -5.81 9.30 4.32
CA SER A 117 -4.90 8.35 3.70
C SER A 117 -4.50 7.19 4.61
N LYS A 118 -4.09 6.09 3.99
CA LYS A 118 -3.49 4.91 4.62
C LYS A 118 -2.17 4.60 3.93
N ILE A 119 -1.16 4.24 4.71
CA ILE A 119 0.14 3.82 4.21
C ILE A 119 0.27 2.30 4.40
N VAL A 120 0.75 1.62 3.36
CA VAL A 120 1.24 0.25 3.43
C VAL A 120 2.71 0.27 3.06
N LEU A 121 3.56 -0.16 3.98
CA LEU A 121 5.02 -0.19 3.83
C LEU A 121 5.50 -1.64 3.87
N SER A 122 6.11 -2.10 2.77
CA SER A 122 6.58 -3.48 2.63
C SER A 122 8.05 -3.57 3.02
N TYR A 123 8.41 -4.59 3.78
CA TYR A 123 9.77 -4.80 4.26
C TYR A 123 10.25 -6.23 4.06
N GLU A 124 11.57 -6.40 4.13
CA GLU A 124 12.22 -7.69 4.24
C GLU A 124 13.36 -7.64 5.27
N ILE A 125 13.81 -8.81 5.72
CA ILE A 125 15.01 -8.92 6.54
C ILE A 125 16.18 -9.21 5.60
N LYS A 126 17.11 -8.26 5.47
CA LYS A 126 18.36 -8.45 4.74
C LYS A 126 19.49 -8.78 5.69
N GLU A 127 20.50 -9.45 5.17
CA GLU A 127 21.76 -9.71 5.88
C GLU A 127 22.92 -9.21 5.03
N GLU A 128 23.75 -8.34 5.60
CA GLU A 128 24.97 -7.82 4.97
C GLU A 128 26.10 -7.86 5.97
N GLY A 129 27.19 -8.56 5.63
CA GLY A 129 28.34 -8.69 6.52
C GLY A 129 28.00 -9.31 7.89
N GLY A 130 27.05 -10.26 7.92
CA GLY A 130 26.58 -10.91 9.16
C GLY A 130 25.63 -10.06 10.00
N VAL A 131 25.26 -8.86 9.56
CA VAL A 131 24.32 -7.98 10.25
C VAL A 131 22.96 -8.06 9.56
N LYS A 132 21.98 -8.63 10.27
CA LYS A 132 20.58 -8.64 9.84
C LYS A 132 19.92 -7.30 10.12
N TYR A 133 19.09 -6.80 9.20
CA TYR A 133 18.38 -5.54 9.38
C TYR A 133 17.07 -5.50 8.56
N ILE A 134 16.13 -4.65 8.99
CA ILE A 134 14.89 -4.40 8.24
C ILE A 134 15.22 -3.48 7.06
N SER A 135 14.96 -3.94 5.84
CA SER A 135 15.06 -3.14 4.61
C SER A 135 13.67 -2.92 4.01
N PHE A 136 13.38 -1.71 3.56
CA PHE A 136 12.08 -1.34 3.00
C PHE A 136 12.11 -1.37 1.47
N LYS A 137 11.14 -2.06 0.86
CA LYS A 137 11.09 -2.24 -0.60
C LYS A 137 10.28 -1.15 -1.30
N ASN A 138 9.05 -0.97 -0.86
CA ASN A 138 8.12 -0.02 -1.44
C ASN A 138 7.11 0.44 -0.39
N ALA A 139 6.52 1.60 -0.67
CA ALA A 139 5.42 2.15 0.10
C ALA A 139 4.28 2.45 -0.87
N LYS A 140 3.06 2.11 -0.47
CA LYS A 140 1.82 2.44 -1.19
C LYS A 140 1.01 3.38 -0.33
N ILE A 141 0.63 4.53 -0.88
CA ILE A 141 -0.23 5.53 -0.23
C ILE A 141 -1.61 5.39 -0.87
N PHE A 142 -2.56 4.92 -0.08
CA PHE A 142 -3.97 4.98 -0.41
C PHE A 142 -4.50 6.31 0.09
N TYR A 143 -5.16 7.07 -0.77
CA TYR A 143 -5.83 8.31 -0.41
C TYR A 143 -7.32 8.19 -0.73
N PHE A 144 -8.13 8.91 0.03
CA PHE A 144 -9.57 8.80 -0.01
C PHE A 144 -10.18 10.19 -0.15
N GLU A 145 -11.18 10.30 -1.00
CA GLU A 145 -11.98 11.51 -1.16
C GLU A 145 -13.22 11.45 -0.26
N LEU A 146 -13.79 12.62 0.03
CA LEU A 146 -15.05 12.70 0.75
C LEU A 146 -16.16 12.14 -0.14
N GLU A 147 -16.73 11.00 0.28
CA GLU A 147 -17.83 10.36 -0.47
C GLU A 147 -19.16 11.10 -0.31
N GLY A 148 -19.38 11.75 0.84
CA GLY A 148 -20.60 12.52 1.09
C GLY A 148 -20.69 13.04 2.52
N ILE A 149 -21.78 13.74 2.81
CA ILE A 149 -22.11 14.26 4.14
C ILE A 149 -23.44 13.65 4.55
N LEU A 150 -23.44 12.90 5.66
CA LEU A 150 -24.65 12.38 6.28
C LEU A 150 -24.97 13.21 7.53
N PRO A 151 -25.97 14.11 7.48
CA PRO A 151 -26.39 14.83 8.68
C PRO A 151 -27.05 13.86 9.65
N VAL A 152 -26.70 13.96 10.93
CA VAL A 152 -27.32 13.20 12.01
C VAL A 152 -28.05 14.18 12.92
N ASP A 153 -29.38 14.05 13.00
CA ASP A 153 -30.20 14.82 13.94
C ASP A 153 -30.16 14.14 15.31
N LEU A 154 -29.66 14.86 16.32
CA LEU A 154 -29.54 14.38 17.70
C LEU A 154 -30.71 14.82 18.59
N SER A 155 -31.70 15.55 18.03
CA SER A 155 -32.83 16.09 18.80
C SER A 155 -33.87 15.03 19.21
N THR A 156 -33.89 13.87 18.54
CA THR A 156 -34.79 12.75 18.88
C THR A 156 -34.07 11.67 19.68
N GLY A 157 -33.77 11.97 20.94
CA GLY A 157 -33.48 10.93 21.92
C GLY A 157 -34.77 10.23 22.34
N GLU A 158 -35.13 9.12 21.71
CA GLU A 158 -36.09 8.18 22.30
C GLU A 158 -35.53 7.75 23.66
N LYS A 159 -36.17 8.23 24.74
CA LYS A 159 -35.92 7.77 26.10
C LYS A 159 -36.19 6.26 26.12
N ARG A 160 -35.13 5.46 26.22
CA ARG A 160 -35.23 4.05 26.62
C ARG A 160 -35.61 3.95 28.09
#